data_AF-A0AAW8VN73-F1
#
_entry.id   AF-A0AAW8VN73-F1
#
_cell.length_a   1.000
_cell.length_b   1.000
_cell.length_c   1.000
_cell.angle_alpha   90.00
_cell.angle_beta   90.00
_cell.angle_gamma   90.00
#
_symmetry.space_group_name_H-M   'P 1'
#
loop_
_entity.id
_entity.type
_entity.pdbx_description
1 polymer ?
#
loop_
_entity_poly.entity_id
_entity_poly.type
_entity_poly.pdbx_seq_one_letter_code
_entity_poly.pdbx_strand_id
1 'polypeptide(L)'
;MEKNNNRRNRSVLKSYFQKGAIPTEQQFAELIDSVSNIVEDGQVMRTPSGWAFFPGQAGHLDIGLYTEEPLTEVDIPAWTLAVTPEKKLTVRNAKGEAVMEALQDKSIVLYGSLKVEDEITATAYQTAGGGGITPSGEGYLTVPADKQWHDLPIDVSREGFGCRVYSVYASFREQGTGLCQLTRVTALWLNFMQQRIESPQKHWWGWTGSVRFRWQMREKNIYLQIRTKKQLPSGEIHCRVVEMYKG
;
A
#
# COMPACT_ATOMS: atom_id res chain seq x y z
N MET A 1 -0.62 -3.00 42.05
CA MET A 1 0.10 -4.14 42.66
C MET A 1 1.54 -3.70 42.91
N GLU A 2 2.17 -4.16 43.99
CA GLU A 2 3.57 -3.79 44.26
C GLU A 2 4.46 -4.34 43.15
N LYS A 3 5.24 -3.45 42.53
CA LYS A 3 6.32 -3.85 41.62
C LYS A 3 7.18 -4.89 42.30
N ASN A 4 7.41 -6.00 41.60
CA ASN A 4 8.18 -7.13 42.09
C ASN A 4 9.67 -6.74 42.24
N ASN A 5 9.98 -5.97 43.28
CA ASN A 5 11.29 -5.41 43.61
C ASN A 5 12.24 -6.45 44.25
N ASN A 6 11.83 -7.72 44.25
CA ASN A 6 12.52 -8.84 44.89
C ASN A 6 13.48 -9.60 43.98
N ARG A 7 13.63 -9.23 42.70
CA ARG A 7 14.52 -9.96 41.78
C ARG A 7 15.98 -9.59 42.01
N ARG A 8 16.69 -10.43 42.77
CA ARG A 8 18.14 -10.34 42.92
C ARG A 8 18.84 -10.67 41.61
N ASN A 9 19.96 -10.00 41.33
CA ASN A 9 20.71 -10.28 40.11
C ASN A 9 21.31 -11.70 40.13
N ARG A 10 21.61 -12.24 38.95
CA ARG A 10 22.09 -13.63 38.83
C ARG A 10 23.41 -13.89 39.55
N SER A 11 24.28 -12.89 39.71
CA SER A 11 25.54 -13.06 40.47
C SER A 11 25.30 -13.24 41.97
N VAL A 12 24.33 -12.50 42.53
CA VAL A 12 23.94 -12.61 43.93
C VAL A 12 23.27 -13.95 44.19
N LEU A 13 22.32 -14.36 43.33
CA LEU A 13 21.68 -15.68 43.43
C LEU A 13 22.70 -16.82 43.35
N LYS A 14 23.66 -16.76 42.41
CA LYS A 14 24.72 -17.76 42.30
C LYS A 14 25.63 -17.83 43.53
N SER A 15 25.82 -16.72 44.26
CA SER A 15 26.67 -16.71 45.45
C SER A 15 26.12 -17.59 46.58
N TYR A 16 24.81 -17.76 46.67
CA TYR A 16 24.15 -18.59 47.69
C TYR A 16 24.42 -20.09 47.52
N PHE A 17 24.81 -20.52 46.31
CA PHE A 17 25.02 -21.94 45.96
C PHE A 17 26.49 -22.26 45.66
N GLN A 18 27.44 -21.40 46.05
CA GLN A 18 28.86 -21.70 45.92
C GLN A 18 29.28 -22.87 46.82
N LYS A 19 30.34 -23.57 46.42
CA LYS A 19 30.86 -24.73 47.16
C LYS A 19 31.15 -24.35 48.62
N GLY A 20 30.48 -25.02 49.55
CA GLY A 20 30.60 -24.77 50.99
C GLY A 20 29.53 -23.85 51.58
N ALA A 21 28.69 -23.22 50.77
CA ALA A 21 27.50 -22.51 51.23
C ALA A 21 26.32 -23.50 51.41
N ILE A 22 25.52 -23.28 52.44
CA ILE A 22 24.24 -23.99 52.66
C ILE A 22 23.12 -22.95 52.48
N PRO A 23 22.38 -22.99 51.36
CA PRO A 23 21.33 -22.02 51.10
C PRO A 23 20.19 -22.15 52.11
N THR A 24 19.59 -21.02 52.49
CA THR A 24 18.38 -21.00 53.32
C THR A 24 17.12 -21.20 52.49
N GLU A 25 16.01 -21.56 53.14
CA GLU A 25 14.69 -21.64 52.50
C GLU A 25 14.32 -20.35 51.78
N GLN A 26 14.59 -19.20 52.39
CA GLN A 26 14.32 -17.89 51.79
C GLN A 26 15.17 -17.64 50.53
N GLN A 27 16.44 -18.07 50.50
CA GLN A 27 17.29 -17.97 49.31
C GLN A 27 16.84 -18.91 48.18
N PHE A 28 16.23 -20.05 48.54
CA PHE A 28 15.58 -20.93 47.58
C PHE A 28 14.30 -20.32 47.01
N ALA A 29 13.45 -19.72 47.86
CA ALA A 29 12.26 -19.00 47.41
C ALA A 29 12.62 -17.86 46.46
N GLU A 30 13.65 -17.06 46.79
CA GLU A 30 14.15 -16.00 45.91
C GLU A 30 14.65 -16.52 44.55
N LEU A 31 15.26 -17.71 44.50
CA LEU A 31 15.64 -18.33 43.24
C LEU A 31 14.41 -18.74 42.43
N ILE A 32 13.42 -19.38 43.07
CA ILE A 32 12.16 -19.80 42.43
C ILE A 32 11.43 -18.58 41.85
N ASP A 33 11.26 -17.52 42.64
CA ASP A 33 10.56 -16.29 42.24
C ASP A 33 11.36 -15.47 41.19
N SER A 34 12.68 -15.69 41.08
CA SER A 34 13.51 -15.07 40.04
C SER A 34 13.37 -15.72 38.67
N VAL A 35 12.85 -16.94 38.61
CA VAL A 35 12.60 -17.68 37.36
C VAL A 35 11.15 -17.42 36.95
N SER A 36 10.94 -17.00 35.71
CA SER A 36 9.59 -16.87 35.14
C SER A 36 8.90 -18.23 35.17
N ASN A 37 7.81 -18.35 35.91
CA ASN A 37 7.05 -19.58 35.97
C ASN A 37 6.11 -19.61 34.77
N ILE A 38 6.55 -20.24 33.67
CA ILE A 38 5.79 -20.34 32.42
C ILE A 38 4.37 -20.93 32.63
N VAL A 39 4.16 -21.75 33.67
CA VAL A 39 2.86 -22.37 33.98
C VAL A 39 1.92 -21.41 34.72
N GLU A 40 2.46 -20.51 35.58
CA GLU A 40 1.67 -19.54 36.35
C GLU A 40 1.59 -18.16 35.68
N ASP A 41 2.65 -17.73 34.97
CA ASP A 41 2.76 -16.44 34.29
C ASP A 41 1.99 -16.39 32.95
N GLY A 42 1.46 -17.53 32.50
CA GLY A 42 0.25 -17.66 31.67
C GLY A 42 0.23 -17.07 30.25
N GLN A 43 1.29 -16.42 29.78
CA GLN A 43 1.23 -15.66 28.51
C GLN A 43 2.41 -15.88 27.56
N VAL A 44 3.47 -16.59 28.00
CA VAL A 44 4.70 -16.80 27.22
C VAL A 44 5.21 -18.22 27.42
N MET A 45 5.43 -18.95 26.33
CA MET A 45 6.08 -20.26 26.36
C MET A 45 7.25 -20.33 25.39
N ARG A 46 8.31 -21.03 25.78
CA ARG A 46 9.43 -21.34 24.88
C ARG A 46 9.06 -22.55 24.02
N THR A 47 9.17 -22.40 22.71
CA THR A 47 8.94 -23.46 21.72
C THR A 47 10.26 -23.85 21.06
N PRO A 48 10.32 -24.97 20.31
CA PRO A 48 11.52 -25.32 19.54
C PRO A 48 11.94 -24.25 18.51
N SER A 49 10.99 -23.46 18.01
CA SER A 49 11.21 -22.42 17.01
C SER A 49 11.38 -21.01 17.58
N GLY A 50 11.24 -20.82 18.90
CA GLY A 50 11.41 -19.52 19.55
C GLY A 50 10.52 -19.32 20.76
N TRP A 51 9.81 -18.19 20.78
CA TRP A 51 8.86 -17.83 21.83
C TRP A 51 7.46 -17.77 21.25
N ALA A 52 6.49 -18.36 21.94
CA ALA A 52 5.08 -18.19 21.65
C ALA A 52 4.45 -17.35 22.75
N PHE A 53 3.77 -16.29 22.34
CA PHE A 53 2.99 -15.42 23.20
C PHE A 53 1.51 -15.73 22.97
N PHE A 54 0.72 -15.85 24.02
CA PHE A 54 -0.70 -16.16 23.94
C PHE A 54 -1.49 -15.44 25.04
N PRO A 55 -2.77 -15.10 24.80
CA PRO A 55 -3.58 -14.39 25.78
C PRO A 55 -3.92 -15.29 26.97
N GLY A 56 -3.77 -14.78 28.19
CA GLY A 56 -4.09 -15.52 29.41
C GLY A 56 -5.60 -15.70 29.64
N GLN A 57 -6.40 -14.65 29.38
CA GLN A 57 -7.87 -14.69 29.39
C GLN A 57 -8.45 -13.68 28.37
N ALA A 58 -9.64 -13.97 27.84
CA ALA A 58 -10.39 -13.12 26.88
C ALA A 58 -9.80 -12.92 25.47
N GLY A 59 -8.78 -13.69 25.08
CA GLY A 59 -8.36 -13.76 23.67
C GLY A 59 -7.59 -12.53 23.15
N HIS A 60 -7.22 -11.59 24.02
CA HIS A 60 -6.50 -10.38 23.66
C HIS A 60 -5.07 -10.39 24.23
N LEU A 61 -4.08 -10.21 23.38
CA LEU A 61 -2.66 -10.16 23.75
C LEU A 61 -2.05 -8.87 23.18
N ASP A 62 -1.58 -8.01 24.07
CA ASP A 62 -0.86 -6.78 23.75
C ASP A 62 0.59 -6.88 24.20
N ILE A 63 1.51 -6.72 23.25
CA ILE A 63 2.95 -6.65 23.50
C ILE A 63 3.38 -5.19 23.37
N GLY A 64 3.67 -4.56 24.51
CA GLY A 64 4.19 -3.20 24.58
C GLY A 64 5.70 -3.15 24.34
N LEU A 65 6.13 -2.24 23.48
CA LEU A 65 7.54 -1.92 23.21
C LEU A 65 7.84 -0.52 23.76
N TYR A 66 8.84 -0.44 24.63
CA TYR A 66 9.22 0.77 25.34
C TYR A 66 10.59 1.26 24.89
N THR A 67 10.80 2.58 24.93
CA THR A 67 12.12 3.19 24.70
C THR A 67 13.02 3.10 25.93
N GLU A 68 12.42 3.02 27.12
CA GLU A 68 13.09 2.93 28.42
C GLU A 68 12.39 1.88 29.29
N GLU A 69 13.04 1.43 30.36
CA GLU A 69 12.43 0.47 31.28
C GLU A 69 11.23 1.10 31.99
N PRO A 70 10.02 0.50 31.89
CA PRO A 70 8.83 1.08 32.52
C PRO A 70 8.97 1.07 34.05
N LEU A 71 8.94 2.26 34.64
CA LEU A 71 9.01 2.52 36.07
C LEU A 71 7.64 2.40 36.76
N THR A 72 6.53 2.45 36.04
CA THR A 72 5.17 2.29 36.59
C THR A 72 4.26 1.47 35.67
N GLU A 73 3.15 0.96 36.21
CA GLU A 73 2.07 0.32 35.41
C GLU A 73 1.32 1.32 34.51
N VAL A 74 1.55 2.63 34.69
CA VAL A 74 0.93 3.70 33.91
C VAL A 74 1.78 4.09 32.71
N ASP A 75 3.02 3.57 32.63
CA ASP A 75 3.93 3.90 31.54
C ASP A 75 3.39 3.33 30.22
N ILE A 76 3.21 4.24 29.26
CA ILE A 76 2.59 3.95 27.98
C ILE A 76 3.69 3.43 27.04
N PRO A 77 3.49 2.28 26.38
CA PRO A 77 4.45 1.79 25.40
C PRO A 77 4.56 2.73 24.20
N ALA A 78 5.75 2.86 23.62
CA ALA A 78 5.96 3.62 22.39
C ALA A 78 5.23 2.97 21.20
N TRP A 79 5.19 1.63 21.20
CA TRP A 79 4.46 0.82 20.21
C TRP A 79 3.77 -0.36 20.89
N THR A 80 2.59 -0.73 20.42
CA THR A 80 1.91 -1.96 20.86
C THR A 80 1.68 -2.87 19.66
N LEU A 81 2.11 -4.13 19.79
CA LEU A 81 1.80 -5.21 18.84
C LEU A 81 0.68 -6.06 19.41
N ALA A 82 -0.34 -6.35 18.59
CA ALA A 82 -1.49 -7.14 19.01
C ALA A 82 -1.92 -8.13 17.93
N VAL A 83 -2.41 -9.30 18.34
CA VAL A 83 -3.12 -10.22 17.44
C VAL A 83 -4.60 -10.15 17.76
N THR A 84 -5.42 -9.74 16.79
CA THR A 84 -6.87 -9.63 16.97
C THR A 84 -7.55 -11.02 16.91
N PRO A 85 -8.80 -11.16 17.40
CA PRO A 85 -9.58 -12.39 17.26
C PRO A 85 -9.72 -12.86 15.80
N GLU A 86 -9.69 -11.94 14.84
CA GLU A 86 -9.73 -12.19 13.39
C GLU A 86 -8.37 -12.61 12.80
N LYS A 87 -7.37 -12.88 13.65
CA LYS A 87 -6.00 -13.28 13.28
C LYS A 87 -5.23 -12.22 12.48
N LYS A 88 -5.54 -10.95 12.70
CA LYS A 88 -4.76 -9.83 12.16
C LYS A 88 -3.64 -9.45 13.11
N LEU A 89 -2.49 -9.06 12.58
CA LEU A 89 -1.44 -8.43 13.36
C LEU A 89 -1.60 -6.91 13.26
N THR A 90 -1.88 -6.25 14.38
CA THR A 90 -2.07 -4.79 14.45
C THR A 90 -0.89 -4.14 15.16
N VAL A 91 -0.37 -3.06 14.57
CA VAL A 91 0.64 -2.18 15.18
C VAL A 91 -0.02 -0.86 15.55
N ARG A 92 0.11 -0.46 16.82
CA ARG A 92 -0.47 0.76 17.38
C ARG A 92 0.61 1.70 17.91
N ASN A 93 0.42 3.00 17.70
CA ASN A 93 1.29 4.04 18.24
C ASN A 93 1.06 4.25 19.76
N ALA A 94 1.83 5.14 20.37
CA ALA A 94 1.71 5.50 21.78
C ALA A 94 0.34 6.07 22.20
N LYS A 95 -0.51 6.51 21.26
CA LYS A 95 -1.89 6.95 21.53
C LYS A 95 -2.91 5.80 21.47
N GLY A 96 -2.46 4.58 21.15
CA GLY A 96 -3.32 3.43 20.93
C GLY A 96 -3.98 3.40 19.54
N GLU A 97 -3.60 4.28 18.63
CA GLU A 97 -4.16 4.34 17.26
C GLU A 97 -3.47 3.30 16.38
N ALA A 98 -4.23 2.54 15.60
CA ALA A 98 -3.69 1.60 14.61
C ALA A 98 -2.98 2.37 13.49
N VAL A 99 -1.73 2.01 13.22
CA VAL A 99 -0.93 2.56 12.11
C VAL A 99 -0.74 1.55 10.98
N MET A 100 -0.77 0.25 11.29
CA MET A 100 -0.62 -0.83 10.33
C MET A 100 -1.39 -2.07 10.77
N GLU A 101 -2.02 -2.76 9.82
CA GLU A 101 -2.54 -4.11 9.99
C GLU A 101 -1.95 -5.04 8.91
N ALA A 102 -1.51 -6.24 9.33
CA ALA A 102 -1.16 -7.33 8.42
C ALA A 102 -2.21 -8.44 8.55
N LEU A 103 -2.72 -8.89 7.40
CA LEU A 103 -3.78 -9.89 7.30
C LEU A 103 -3.22 -11.22 6.77
N GLN A 104 -3.96 -12.31 7.02
CA GLN A 104 -3.57 -13.66 6.62
C GLN A 104 -3.64 -13.89 5.10
N ASP A 105 -4.37 -13.04 4.36
CA ASP A 105 -4.48 -13.07 2.90
C ASP A 105 -3.30 -12.37 2.19
N LYS A 106 -2.24 -12.04 2.94
CA LYS A 106 -1.04 -11.32 2.50
C LYS A 106 -1.28 -9.84 2.19
N SER A 107 -2.42 -9.27 2.57
CA SER A 107 -2.66 -7.83 2.48
C SER A 107 -2.10 -7.08 3.69
N ILE A 108 -1.69 -5.84 3.44
CA ILE A 108 -1.24 -4.88 4.46
C ILE A 108 -2.11 -3.64 4.33
N VAL A 109 -2.64 -3.17 5.46
CA VAL A 109 -3.34 -1.89 5.57
C VAL A 109 -2.43 -0.91 6.29
N LEU A 110 -2.21 0.25 5.71
CA LEU A 110 -1.49 1.36 6.33
C LEU A 110 -2.46 2.49 6.61
N TYR A 111 -2.46 2.98 7.85
CA TYR A 111 -3.29 4.11 8.26
C TYR A 111 -2.47 5.39 8.28
N GLY A 112 -3.01 6.46 7.69
CA GLY A 112 -2.34 7.75 7.56
C GLY A 112 -1.63 7.90 6.21
N SER A 113 -0.42 8.48 6.23
CA SER A 113 0.35 8.82 5.03
C SER A 113 1.55 7.88 4.84
N LEU A 114 1.73 7.38 3.62
CA LEU A 114 2.92 6.63 3.23
C LEU A 114 3.88 7.58 2.48
N LYS A 115 5.12 7.69 2.96
CA LYS A 115 6.21 8.36 2.25
C LYS A 115 7.15 7.28 1.68
N VAL A 116 7.43 7.36 0.38
CA VAL A 116 8.34 6.46 -0.34
C VAL A 116 9.52 7.30 -0.84
N GLU A 117 10.75 6.87 -0.61
CA GLU A 117 11.95 7.61 -1.02
C GLU A 117 12.30 7.38 -2.49
N ASP A 118 12.24 6.12 -2.95
CA ASP A 118 12.55 5.73 -4.32
C ASP A 118 11.29 5.31 -5.11
N GLU A 119 10.90 4.04 -5.02
CA GLU A 119 9.78 3.48 -5.77
C GLU A 119 8.98 2.48 -4.92
N ILE A 120 7.68 2.38 -5.19
CA ILE A 120 6.81 1.31 -4.69
C ILE A 120 6.19 0.57 -5.87
N THR A 121 6.41 -0.74 -5.94
CA THR A 121 5.75 -1.62 -6.91
C THR A 121 4.65 -2.40 -6.22
N ALA A 122 3.39 -2.16 -6.61
CA ALA A 122 2.24 -2.90 -6.11
C ALA A 122 1.35 -3.36 -7.26
N THR A 123 0.90 -4.61 -7.23
CA THR A 123 -0.05 -5.14 -8.22
C THR A 123 -1.45 -4.52 -8.06
N ALA A 124 -1.80 -4.13 -6.83
CA ALA A 124 -3.02 -3.40 -6.51
C ALA A 124 -2.89 -2.75 -5.12
N TYR A 125 -3.53 -1.60 -4.93
CA TYR A 125 -3.75 -0.98 -3.62
C TYR A 125 -5.15 -0.36 -3.58
N GLN A 126 -5.71 -0.21 -2.38
CA GLN A 126 -7.00 0.44 -2.16
C GLN A 126 -6.82 1.52 -1.09
N THR A 127 -7.33 2.72 -1.34
CA THR A 127 -7.37 3.80 -0.35
C THR A 127 -8.82 4.09 0.03
N ALA A 128 -9.08 4.65 1.22
CA ALA A 128 -10.42 5.02 1.67
C ALA A 128 -11.16 5.97 0.70
N GLY A 129 -10.42 6.69 -0.17
CA GLY A 129 -10.96 7.50 -1.26
C GLY A 129 -11.20 6.76 -2.59
N GLY A 130 -11.14 5.43 -2.61
CA GLY A 130 -11.29 4.64 -3.84
C GLY A 130 -10.11 4.77 -4.80
N GLY A 131 -8.88 4.76 -4.25
CA GLY A 131 -7.64 4.78 -5.02
C GLY A 131 -7.63 3.77 -6.15
N GLY A 132 -7.35 4.29 -7.34
CA GLY A 132 -7.60 3.68 -8.63
C GLY A 132 -6.87 2.36 -8.85
N ILE A 133 -7.53 1.45 -9.54
CA ILE A 133 -6.85 0.46 -10.36
C ILE A 133 -6.20 1.26 -11.49
N THR A 134 -5.03 1.81 -11.26
CA THR A 134 -4.17 2.26 -12.36
C THR A 134 -3.76 0.98 -13.08
N PRO A 135 -4.10 0.77 -14.35
CA PRO A 135 -3.58 -0.36 -15.09
C PRO A 135 -2.06 -0.16 -15.20
N SER A 136 -1.29 -0.86 -14.37
CA SER A 136 0.17 -0.86 -14.42
C SER A 136 0.63 -1.97 -15.38
N GLY A 137 1.40 -1.58 -16.39
CA GLY A 137 1.92 -2.44 -17.44
C GLY A 137 2.55 -1.59 -18.56
N GLU A 138 3.54 -2.13 -19.28
CA GLU A 138 4.19 -1.40 -20.38
C GLU A 138 3.16 -0.86 -21.39
N GLY A 139 3.25 0.44 -21.68
CA GLY A 139 2.39 1.12 -22.65
C GLY A 139 1.07 1.69 -22.13
N TYR A 140 0.76 1.55 -20.84
CA TYR A 140 -0.33 2.28 -20.18
C TYR A 140 0.16 3.62 -19.62
N LEU A 141 -0.62 4.68 -19.83
CA LEU A 141 -0.31 6.04 -19.42
C LEU A 141 -1.54 6.70 -18.79
N THR A 142 -1.32 7.56 -17.79
CA THR A 142 -2.37 8.31 -17.11
C THR A 142 -2.35 9.75 -17.59
N VAL A 143 -3.53 10.30 -17.92
CA VAL A 143 -3.70 11.68 -18.38
C VAL A 143 -4.70 12.42 -17.48
N PRO A 144 -4.44 13.69 -17.10
CA PRO A 144 -5.41 14.47 -16.34
C PRO A 144 -6.77 14.61 -17.06
N ALA A 145 -7.85 14.38 -16.32
CA ALA A 145 -9.23 14.51 -16.75
C ALA A 145 -9.77 15.94 -16.54
N ASP A 146 -8.95 16.93 -16.85
CA ASP A 146 -9.12 18.34 -16.49
C ASP A 146 -9.77 19.21 -17.59
N LYS A 147 -10.35 18.55 -18.61
CA LYS A 147 -10.94 19.19 -19.80
C LYS A 147 -9.91 19.92 -20.69
N GLN A 148 -8.63 19.89 -20.35
CA GLN A 148 -7.54 20.43 -21.16
C GLN A 148 -7.02 19.37 -22.13
N TRP A 149 -6.36 19.83 -23.20
CA TRP A 149 -5.75 18.94 -24.18
C TRP A 149 -4.35 18.56 -23.75
N HIS A 150 -4.10 17.25 -23.66
CA HIS A 150 -2.81 16.68 -23.32
C HIS A 150 -2.23 15.91 -24.49
N ASP A 151 -0.92 16.04 -24.70
CA ASP A 151 -0.20 15.34 -25.76
C ASP A 151 0.04 13.88 -25.36
N LEU A 152 -0.31 12.94 -26.23
CA LEU A 152 0.06 11.54 -26.04
C LEU A 152 1.51 11.34 -26.48
N PRO A 153 2.30 10.54 -25.74
CA PRO A 153 3.72 10.32 -26.01
C PRO A 153 3.94 9.36 -27.18
N ILE A 154 3.48 9.76 -28.37
CA ILE A 154 3.75 9.05 -29.62
C ILE A 154 4.82 9.80 -30.41
N ASP A 155 5.83 9.09 -30.89
CA ASP A 155 6.79 9.66 -31.82
C ASP A 155 6.28 9.49 -33.25
N VAL A 156 5.80 10.59 -33.83
CA VAL A 156 5.46 10.67 -35.26
C VAL A 156 6.63 11.29 -36.02
N SER A 157 7.80 10.64 -35.94
CA SER A 157 8.99 11.10 -36.66
C SER A 157 8.73 11.17 -38.17
N ARG A 158 9.37 12.15 -38.82
CA ARG A 158 9.23 12.48 -40.24
C ARG A 158 10.02 11.56 -41.17
N GLU A 159 10.54 10.45 -40.67
CA GLU A 159 11.39 9.52 -41.40
C GLU A 159 10.55 8.38 -42.03
N GLY A 160 10.91 7.95 -43.24
CA GLY A 160 10.27 6.80 -43.91
C GLY A 160 9.04 7.14 -44.77
N PHE A 161 8.19 6.14 -45.01
CA PHE A 161 7.03 6.23 -45.92
C PHE A 161 5.88 7.08 -45.33
N GLY A 162 5.99 7.45 -44.05
CA GLY A 162 5.15 8.47 -43.44
C GLY A 162 3.73 8.01 -43.09
N CYS A 163 3.49 6.70 -43.02
CA CYS A 163 2.22 6.12 -42.66
C CYS A 163 2.32 5.41 -41.31
N ARG A 164 1.50 5.83 -40.34
CA ARG A 164 1.41 5.24 -39.00
C ARG A 164 -0.04 5.06 -38.59
N VAL A 165 -0.31 3.92 -37.96
CA VAL A 165 -1.63 3.58 -37.46
C VAL A 165 -1.52 3.23 -36.00
N TYR A 166 -2.31 3.88 -35.15
CA TYR A 166 -2.34 3.66 -33.72
C TYR A 166 -3.71 3.17 -33.28
N SER A 167 -3.74 2.13 -32.44
CA SER A 167 -4.92 1.75 -31.67
C SER A 167 -4.84 2.38 -30.29
N VAL A 168 -5.84 3.17 -29.93
CA VAL A 168 -5.89 3.90 -28.67
C VAL A 168 -7.11 3.48 -27.86
N TYR A 169 -6.86 3.10 -26.62
CA TYR A 169 -7.88 2.71 -25.65
C TYR A 169 -7.80 3.69 -24.48
N ALA A 170 -8.87 4.41 -24.19
CA ALA A 170 -8.94 5.33 -23.07
C ALA A 170 -10.14 5.01 -22.20
N SER A 171 -9.92 4.85 -20.91
CA SER A 171 -10.98 4.58 -19.94
C SER A 171 -10.87 5.47 -18.72
N PHE A 172 -12.01 5.82 -18.14
CA PHE A 172 -12.07 6.45 -16.84
C PHE A 172 -13.24 5.88 -16.05
N ARG A 173 -13.18 6.07 -14.73
CA ARG A 173 -14.26 5.70 -13.81
C ARG A 173 -14.92 6.96 -13.26
N GLU A 174 -16.25 7.01 -13.35
CA GLU A 174 -17.02 8.10 -12.76
C GLU A 174 -17.29 7.79 -11.27
N GLN A 175 -16.81 8.68 -10.40
CA GLN A 175 -17.06 8.57 -8.95
C GLN A 175 -18.55 8.84 -8.67
N GLY A 176 -19.17 7.97 -7.87
CA GLY A 176 -20.59 8.03 -7.51
C GLY A 176 -21.49 7.07 -8.27
N THR A 177 -21.23 6.82 -9.56
CA THR A 177 -22.02 5.86 -10.36
C THR A 177 -21.33 4.50 -10.50
N GLY A 178 -20.02 4.43 -10.28
CA GLY A 178 -19.22 3.22 -10.42
C GLY A 178 -19.02 2.77 -11.87
N LEU A 179 -19.56 3.52 -12.83
CA LEU A 179 -19.50 3.20 -14.26
C LEU A 179 -18.08 3.44 -14.80
N CYS A 180 -17.59 2.45 -15.54
CA CYS A 180 -16.38 2.58 -16.35
C CYS A 180 -16.79 2.91 -17.78
N GLN A 181 -16.30 4.02 -18.32
CA GLN A 181 -16.48 4.35 -19.73
C GLN A 181 -15.19 4.06 -20.49
N LEU A 182 -15.30 3.31 -21.58
CA LEU A 182 -14.20 3.00 -22.49
C LEU A 182 -14.44 3.69 -23.83
N THR A 183 -13.44 4.42 -24.30
CA THR A 183 -13.37 4.96 -25.65
C THR A 183 -12.26 4.24 -26.41
N ARG A 184 -12.59 3.68 -27.57
CA ARG A 184 -11.62 3.03 -28.48
C ARG A 184 -11.55 3.82 -29.77
N VAL A 185 -10.35 4.22 -30.18
CA VAL A 185 -10.14 4.91 -31.47
C VAL A 185 -8.96 4.31 -32.23
N THR A 186 -9.02 4.40 -33.55
CA THR A 186 -7.89 4.18 -34.46
C THR A 186 -7.44 5.55 -34.97
N ALA A 187 -6.24 5.95 -34.61
CA ALA A 187 -5.65 7.20 -35.09
C ALA A 187 -4.73 6.89 -36.27
N LEU A 188 -5.07 7.43 -37.44
CA LEU A 188 -4.32 7.26 -38.67
C LEU A 188 -3.56 8.54 -38.99
N TRP A 189 -2.27 8.38 -39.25
CA TRP A 189 -1.42 9.38 -39.86
C TRP A 189 -0.93 8.82 -41.19
N LEU A 190 -1.52 9.25 -42.30
CA LEU A 190 -1.15 8.74 -43.63
C LEU A 190 -0.07 9.57 -44.30
N ASN A 191 -0.18 10.90 -44.16
CA ASN A 191 0.80 11.89 -44.62
C ASN A 191 0.53 13.23 -43.90
N PHE A 192 1.32 14.26 -44.24
CA PHE A 192 1.20 15.60 -43.64
C PHE A 192 -0.16 16.28 -43.86
N MET A 193 -0.96 15.85 -44.82
CA MET A 193 -2.24 16.46 -45.19
C MET A 193 -3.46 15.61 -44.76
N GLN A 194 -3.27 14.31 -44.54
CA GLN A 194 -4.35 13.36 -44.29
C GLN A 194 -4.14 12.68 -42.94
N GLN A 195 -4.80 13.24 -41.92
CA GLN A 195 -4.93 12.61 -40.62
C GLN A 195 -6.40 12.30 -40.34
N ARG A 196 -6.64 11.12 -39.77
CA ARG A 196 -7.98 10.69 -39.45
C ARG A 196 -8.00 10.03 -38.08
N ILE A 197 -9.13 10.16 -37.40
CA ILE A 197 -9.43 9.41 -36.20
C ILE A 197 -10.76 8.73 -36.44
N GLU A 198 -10.77 7.43 -36.29
CA GLU A 198 -11.94 6.59 -36.47
C GLU A 198 -12.26 5.89 -35.16
N SER A 199 -13.53 5.60 -34.93
CA SER A 199 -13.94 4.77 -33.82
C SER A 199 -15.03 3.82 -34.27
N PRO A 200 -15.02 2.57 -33.81
CA PRO A 200 -16.16 1.66 -33.99
C PRO A 200 -17.38 2.10 -33.15
N GLN A 201 -17.21 3.02 -32.20
CA GLN A 201 -18.31 3.56 -31.41
C GLN A 201 -18.99 4.71 -32.16
N LYS A 202 -20.25 4.52 -32.61
CA LYS A 202 -20.97 5.47 -33.49
C LYS A 202 -21.04 6.92 -32.99
N HIS A 203 -20.94 7.16 -31.69
CA HIS A 203 -21.14 8.49 -31.09
C HIS A 203 -19.94 9.02 -30.29
N TRP A 204 -18.75 8.45 -30.49
CA TRP A 204 -17.53 8.84 -29.78
C TRP A 204 -17.18 10.34 -29.91
N TRP A 205 -17.52 10.99 -31.03
CA TRP A 205 -17.29 12.42 -31.27
C TRP A 205 -18.46 13.32 -30.85
N GLY A 206 -19.64 12.73 -30.62
CA GLY A 206 -20.91 13.43 -30.44
C GLY A 206 -21.24 13.81 -28.99
N TRP A 207 -22.54 13.82 -28.69
CA TRP A 207 -23.07 14.23 -27.38
C TRP A 207 -22.74 13.24 -26.26
N THR A 208 -22.56 11.97 -26.57
CA THR A 208 -22.30 10.88 -25.61
C THR A 208 -20.81 10.55 -25.45
N GLY A 209 -19.94 11.08 -26.32
CA GLY A 209 -18.49 10.93 -26.18
C GLY A 209 -17.94 11.71 -25.00
N SER A 210 -17.34 11.00 -24.04
CA SER A 210 -16.76 11.55 -22.82
C SER A 210 -15.27 11.88 -22.95
N VAL A 211 -14.55 11.14 -23.80
CA VAL A 211 -13.16 11.39 -24.18
C VAL A 211 -13.09 11.80 -25.65
N ARG A 212 -12.25 12.78 -25.96
CA ARG A 212 -12.03 13.28 -27.32
C ARG A 212 -10.57 13.18 -27.70
N PHE A 213 -10.33 12.92 -28.97
CA PHE A 213 -9.00 12.87 -29.57
C PHE A 213 -8.89 13.85 -30.72
N ARG A 214 -7.72 14.42 -30.94
CA ARG A 214 -7.45 15.22 -32.15
C ARG A 214 -5.99 15.11 -32.56
N TRP A 215 -5.74 15.30 -33.84
CA TRP A 215 -4.42 15.65 -34.32
C TRP A 215 -4.24 17.16 -34.21
N GLN A 216 -3.14 17.60 -33.60
CA GLN A 216 -2.80 19.01 -33.46
C GLN A 216 -1.40 19.24 -34.02
N MET A 217 -1.30 20.09 -35.03
CA MET A 217 -0.02 20.58 -35.52
C MET A 217 0.45 21.72 -34.62
N ARG A 218 1.69 21.66 -34.16
CA ARG A 218 2.40 22.76 -33.49
C ARG A 218 3.78 22.86 -34.11
N GLU A 219 4.08 24.02 -34.68
CA GLU A 219 5.31 24.28 -35.43
C GLU A 219 5.52 23.25 -36.57
N LYS A 220 6.49 22.35 -36.40
CA LYS A 220 6.85 21.28 -37.34
C LYS A 220 6.45 19.89 -36.84
N ASN A 221 5.86 19.77 -35.67
CA ASN A 221 5.48 18.46 -35.12
C ASN A 221 3.96 18.30 -35.09
N ILE A 222 3.52 17.05 -35.18
CA ILE A 222 2.11 16.69 -35.07
C ILE A 222 1.92 15.83 -33.82
N TYR A 223 0.94 16.20 -33.02
CA TYR A 223 0.66 15.55 -31.75
C TYR A 223 -0.73 14.96 -31.77
N LEU A 224 -0.86 13.70 -31.36
CA LEU A 224 -2.15 13.14 -31.02
C LEU A 224 -2.49 13.57 -29.59
N GLN A 225 -3.58 14.31 -29.45
CA GLN A 225 -4.02 14.83 -28.16
C GLN A 225 -5.26 14.13 -27.68
N ILE A 226 -5.41 14.06 -26.36
CA ILE A 226 -6.57 13.53 -25.66
C ILE A 226 -7.10 14.59 -24.68
N ARG A 227 -8.42 14.59 -24.47
CA ARG A 227 -9.06 15.34 -23.38
C ARG A 227 -10.38 14.72 -22.94
N THR A 228 -10.82 15.06 -21.74
CA THR A 228 -12.22 14.85 -21.33
C THR A 228 -13.14 15.96 -21.84
N LYS A 229 -14.41 15.63 -22.03
CA LYS A 229 -15.47 16.62 -22.35
C LYS A 229 -15.85 17.48 -21.15
N LYS A 230 -15.78 16.91 -19.95
CA LYS A 230 -16.09 17.55 -18.67
C LYS A 230 -14.96 17.26 -17.68
N GLN A 231 -14.79 18.13 -16.69
CA GLN A 231 -13.94 17.84 -15.53
C GLN A 231 -14.47 16.58 -14.84
N LEU A 232 -13.63 15.56 -14.67
CA LEU A 232 -14.02 14.37 -13.92
C LEU A 232 -13.57 14.49 -12.46
N PRO A 233 -14.41 14.11 -11.47
CA PRO A 233 -14.01 14.11 -10.05
C PRO A 233 -12.83 13.19 -9.73
N SER A 234 -12.70 12.07 -10.47
CA SER A 234 -11.60 11.10 -10.34
C SER A 234 -10.25 11.60 -10.89
N GLY A 235 -10.22 12.76 -11.56
CA GLY A 235 -9.00 13.43 -11.97
C GLY A 235 -8.21 12.79 -13.12
N GLU A 236 -8.46 11.52 -13.48
CA GLU A 236 -7.57 10.76 -14.37
C GLU A 236 -8.29 9.95 -15.47
N ILE A 237 -7.67 9.91 -16.65
CA ILE A 237 -7.96 8.99 -17.76
C ILE A 237 -6.80 8.00 -17.84
N HIS A 238 -7.09 6.70 -17.85
CA HIS A 238 -6.10 5.68 -18.17
C HIS A 238 -6.16 5.38 -19.66
N CYS A 239 -5.02 5.50 -20.34
CA CYS A 239 -4.89 5.37 -21.78
C CYS A 239 -3.84 4.30 -22.12
N ARG A 240 -4.04 3.59 -23.22
CA ARG A 240 -3.02 2.74 -23.86
C ARG A 240 -2.97 3.06 -25.33
N VAL A 241 -1.77 3.29 -25.85
CA VAL A 241 -1.52 3.51 -27.27
C VAL A 241 -0.67 2.37 -27.80
N VAL A 242 -1.09 1.77 -28.91
CA VAL A 242 -0.39 0.68 -29.58
C VAL A 242 -0.14 1.09 -31.03
N GLU A 243 1.13 1.12 -31.46
CA GLU A 243 1.47 1.29 -32.87
C GLU A 243 1.18 -0.02 -33.61
N MET A 244 0.19 0.01 -34.50
CA MET A 244 -0.28 -1.15 -35.27
C MET A 244 0.45 -1.29 -36.61
N TYR A 245 0.98 -0.18 -37.13
CA TYR A 245 1.69 -0.13 -38.41
C TYR A 245 2.65 1.06 -38.43
N LYS A 246 3.86 0.82 -38.95
CA LYS A 246 4.88 1.83 -39.26
C LYS A 246 5.44 1.52 -40.64
N GLY A 247 5.14 2.40 -41.61
CA GLY A 247 5.61 2.32 -43.00
C GLY A 247 6.82 3.19 -43.27
#